data_AF-A0A9E4HD89-F1
#
_entry.id   AF-A0A9E4HD89-F1
#
_cell.length_a   1.000
_cell.length_b   1.000
_cell.length_c   1.000
_cell.angle_alpha   90.00
_cell.angle_beta   90.00
_cell.angle_gamma   90.00
#
_symmetry.space_group_name_H-M   'P 1'
#
loop_
_entity.id
_entity.type
_entity.pdbx_description
1 polymer ?
#
loop_
_entity_poly.entity_id
_entity_poly.type
_entity_poly.pdbx_seq_one_letter_code
_entity_poly.pdbx_strand_id
1 'polypeptide(L)' 'MVVVGNDITSDIVGARRMEMRSILVKTGKFKPNQLEDPVAEPTWVLDNVSELSRLF' A
#
# COMPACT_ATOMS: atom_id res chain seq x y z
N MET A 1 -7.25 -12.04 2.38
CA MET A 1 -7.07 -10.93 3.33
C MET A 1 -6.32 -9.80 2.63
N VAL A 2 -6.61 -8.54 2.95
CA VAL A 2 -5.97 -7.35 2.32
C VAL A 2 -5.43 -6.47 3.44
N VAL A 3 -4.20 -5.99 3.31
CA VAL A 3 -3.63 -4.94 4.19
C VAL A 3 -3.80 -3.59 3.51
N VAL A 4 -4.32 -2.62 4.25
CA VAL A 4 -4.42 -1.22 3.82
C VAL A 4 -3.53 -0.40 4.73
N GLY A 5 -2.60 0.37 4.15
CA GLY A 5 -1.60 1.08 4.93
C GLY A 5 -0.92 2.19 4.14
N ASN A 6 -0.11 2.98 4.85
CA ASN A 6 0.61 4.12 4.28
C ASN A 6 2.14 4.01 4.42
N ASP A 7 2.63 2.93 5.03
CA ASP A 7 4.05 2.66 5.19
C ASP A 7 4.44 1.51 4.26
N ILE A 8 5.32 1.80 3.31
CA ILE A 8 5.79 0.81 2.35
C ILE A 8 6.56 -0.31 3.05
N THR A 9 7.41 0.01 4.03
CA THR A 9 8.31 -0.96 4.65
C THR A 9 7.58 -1.92 5.57
N SER A 10 6.61 -1.45 6.36
CA SER A 10 5.83 -2.31 7.25
C SER A 10 4.61 -2.91 6.57
N ASP A 11 3.79 -2.10 5.92
CA ASP A 11 2.45 -2.52 5.51
C ASP A 11 2.52 -3.26 4.17
N ILE A 12 3.21 -2.68 3.19
CA ILE A 12 3.26 -3.22 1.82
C ILE A 12 4.22 -4.40 1.74
N VAL A 13 5.47 -4.23 2.19
CA VAL A 13 6.45 -5.31 2.20
C VAL A 13 6.06 -6.42 3.19
N GLY A 14 5.48 -6.06 4.33
CA GLY A 14 4.94 -7.04 5.29
C GLY A 14 3.82 -7.88 4.69
N ALA A 15 2.84 -7.25 4.03
CA ALA A 15 1.77 -7.97 3.34
C ALA A 15 2.31 -8.92 2.28
N ARG A 16 3.28 -8.47 1.46
CA ARG A 16 3.90 -9.30 0.44
C ARG A 16 4.60 -10.53 1.04
N ARG A 17 5.34 -10.37 2.14
CA ARG A 17 6.02 -11.48 2.84
C ARG A 17 5.05 -12.54 3.38
N MET A 18 3.80 -12.14 3.61
CA MET A 18 2.72 -13.01 4.08
C MET A 18 1.82 -13.50 2.92
N GLU A 19 2.24 -13.29 1.66
CA GLU A 19 1.48 -13.65 0.45
C GLU A 19 0.08 -13.00 0.39
N MET A 20 -0.04 -11.80 0.97
CA MET A 20 -1.28 -11.03 1.01
C MET A 20 -1.28 -9.93 -0.05
N ARG A 21 -2.49 -9.53 -0.46
CA ARG A 21 -2.70 -8.32 -1.26
C ARG A 21 -2.58 -7.08 -0.37
N SER A 22 -2.11 -5.98 -0.95
CA SER A 22 -1.89 -4.72 -0.25
C SER A 22 -2.43 -3.51 -1.01
N ILE A 23 -2.91 -2.53 -0.27
CA ILE A 23 -3.35 -1.23 -0.78
C ILE A 23 -2.52 -0.16 -0.09
N LEU A 24 -1.74 0.59 -0.86
CA LEU A 24 -1.01 1.76 -0.39
C LEU A 24 -1.91 3.00 -0.49
N VAL A 25 -2.16 3.67 0.62
CA VAL A 25 -2.80 4.99 0.63
C VAL A 25 -1.75 6.09 0.76
N LYS A 26 -1.76 7.10 -0.12
CA LYS A 26 -0.77 8.18 -0.17
C LYS A 26 -0.96 9.27 0.89
N THR A 27 -1.38 8.89 2.09
CA THR A 27 -1.59 9.80 3.23
C THR A 27 -0.61 9.48 4.35
N GLY A 28 -0.12 10.46 5.11
CA GLY A 28 0.71 10.19 6.31
C GLY A 28 2.18 9.86 5.99
N LYS A 29 2.66 8.64 6.31
CA LYS A 29 4.09 8.27 6.23
C LYS A 29 4.63 8.05 4.81
N PHE A 30 3.73 7.94 3.84
CA PHE A 30 4.07 7.74 2.43
C PHE A 30 4.99 8.86 1.92
N LYS A 31 6.05 8.47 1.19
CA LYS A 31 6.88 9.39 0.41
C LYS A 31 6.89 8.97 -1.06
N PRO A 32 6.65 9.88 -2.02
CA PRO A 32 6.57 9.54 -3.45
C PRO A 32 7.78 8.78 -4.01
N ASN A 33 8.99 9.14 -3.56
CA ASN A 33 10.22 8.49 -4.00
C ASN A 33 10.33 7.01 -3.60
N GLN A 34 9.57 6.55 -2.61
CA GLN A 34 9.59 5.14 -2.19
C GLN A 34 8.91 4.22 -3.21
N LEU A 35 8.07 4.73 -4.12
CA LEU A 35 7.50 3.94 -5.22
C LEU A 35 8.52 3.61 -6.32
N GLU A 36 9.67 4.27 -6.32
CA GLU A 36 10.78 3.95 -7.23
C GLU A 36 11.54 2.71 -6.75
N ASP A 37 11.35 2.30 -5.50
CA ASP A 37 11.96 1.09 -4.94
C ASP A 37 11.21 -0.16 -5.44
N PRO A 38 11.90 -1.14 -6.07
CA PRO A 38 11.28 -2.39 -6.52
C PRO A 38 10.68 -3.24 -5.39
N VAL A 39 10.94 -2.92 -4.12
CA VAL A 39 10.29 -3.58 -2.98
C VAL A 39 8.86 -3.08 -2.76
N ALA A 40 8.55 -1.86 -3.19
CA ALA A 40 7.29 -1.16 -2.99
C ALA A 40 6.25 -1.59 -4.02
N GLU A 41 5.93 -2.88 -4.09
CA GLU A 41 4.96 -3.45 -5.04
C GLU A 41 3.58 -3.62 -4.38
N PRO A 42 2.78 -2.56 -4.14
CA PRO A 42 1.42 -2.71 -3.67
C PRO A 42 0.52 -3.24 -4.78
N THR A 43 -0.54 -3.95 -4.40
CA THR A 43 -1.54 -4.42 -5.37
C THR A 43 -2.38 -3.26 -5.91
N TRP A 44 -2.68 -2.27 -5.07
CA TRP A 44 -3.32 -1.02 -5.48
C TRP A 44 -2.70 0.18 -4.78
N VAL A 45 -2.79 1.34 -5.42
CA VAL A 45 -2.39 2.63 -4.85
C VAL A 45 -3.58 3.58 -4.92
N LEU A 46 -3.92 4.19 -3.79
CA LEU A 46 -5.02 5.16 -3.65
C LEU A 46 -4.49 6.45 -3.04
N ASP A 47 -5.12 7.58 -3.33
CA ASP A 47 -4.74 8.85 -2.69
C ASP A 47 -5.35 8.96 -1.29
N ASN A 48 -6.52 8.36 -1.05
CA ASN A 48 -7.17 8.31 0.27
C ASN A 48 -7.87 6.97 0.55
N VAL A 49 -8.07 6.65 1.83
CA VAL A 49 -8.83 5.47 2.27
C VAL A 49 -10.31 5.54 1.86
N SER A 50 -10.88 6.73 1.64
CA SER A 50 -12.25 6.91 1.16
C SER A 50 -12.49 6.30 -0.22
N GLU A 51 -11.44 6.09 -1.01
CA GLU A 51 -11.53 5.48 -2.34
C GLU A 51 -11.70 3.95 -2.29
N LEU A 52 -11.56 3.33 -1.10
CA LEU A 52 -11.77 1.89 -0.94
C LEU A 52 -13.17 1.43 -1.39
N SER A 53 -14.19 2.29 -1.22
CA SER A 53 -15.56 1.99 -1.64
C SER A 53 -15.74 1.91 -3.16
N ARG A 54 -14.70 2.18 -3.95
CA ARG A 54 -14.69 2.03 -5.41
C ARG A 54 -14.08 0.71 -5.86
N LEU A 55 -13.40 0.00 -4.96
CA LEU A 55 -12.74 -1.29 -5.23
C LEU A 55 -13.62 -2.51 -4.89
N PHE A 56 -14.64 -2.31 -4.05
CA PHE A 56 -15.58 -3.33 -3.55
C PHE A 56 -16.97 -2.73 -3.45
#